data_AF-A0A7Y2DGL0-F1
#
_entry.id   AF-A0A7Y2DGL0-F1
#
_cell.length_a   1.000
_cell.length_b   1.000
_cell.length_c   1.000
_cell.angle_alpha   90.00
_cell.angle_beta   90.00
_cell.angle_gamma   90.00
#
_symmetry.space_group_name_H-M   'P 1'
#
loop_
_entity.id
_entity.type
_entity.pdbx_description
1 polymer ?
#
loop_
_entity_poly.entity_id
_entity_poly.type
_entity_poly.pdbx_seq_one_letter_code
_entity_poly.pdbx_strand_id
1 'polypeptide(L)'
;VEQAMQDALAITNASINEFTVAPQITPEGNELPYHEWFIEFEKEPSDLNKFIEIIDTSLQKQNSYYFDLIDGKVLQTLKVTPIKEGGFNDYMKSVGKLGGQNKVQRLANDRKVADGLLAFKS
;
A
#
# COMPACT_ATOMS: atom_id res chain seq x y z
N VAL A 1 -9.35 -4.09 -3.35
CA VAL A 1 -8.36 -3.06 -2.92
C VAL A 1 -8.96 -1.66 -2.89
N GLU A 2 -9.62 -1.18 -3.95
CA GLU A 2 -10.19 0.19 -3.96
C GLU A 2 -11.24 0.41 -2.87
N GLN A 3 -12.18 -0.52 -2.68
CA GLN A 3 -13.17 -0.43 -1.60
C GLN A 3 -12.51 -0.35 -0.21
N ALA A 4 -11.52 -1.19 0.06
CA ALA A 4 -10.81 -1.20 1.33
C ALA A 4 -10.10 0.13 1.62
N MET A 5 -9.52 0.74 0.58
CA MET A 5 -8.96 2.09 0.66
C MET A 5 -10.03 3.13 0.95
N GLN A 6 -11.15 3.13 0.20
CA GLN A 6 -12.25 4.08 0.41
C GLN A 6 -12.81 4.03 1.84
N ASP A 7 -13.02 2.83 2.38
CA ASP A 7 -13.50 2.64 3.75
C ASP A 7 -12.52 3.28 4.76
N ALA A 8 -11.23 3.02 4.60
CA ALA A 8 -10.20 3.52 5.49
C ALA A 8 -10.07 5.04 5.43
N LEU A 9 -10.11 5.64 4.23
CA LEU A 9 -10.10 7.09 4.03
C LEU A 9 -11.29 7.76 4.73
N ALA A 10 -12.50 7.23 4.52
CA ALA A 10 -13.73 7.80 5.06
C ALA A 10 -13.77 7.78 6.59
N ILE A 11 -13.34 6.66 7.20
CA ILE A 11 -13.43 6.47 8.66
C ILE A 11 -12.32 7.21 9.40
N THR A 12 -11.13 7.31 8.82
CA THR A 12 -9.96 7.95 9.46
C THR A 12 -9.75 9.41 9.05
N ASN A 13 -10.68 9.97 8.26
CA ASN A 13 -10.64 11.36 7.80
C ASN A 13 -9.35 11.69 7.00
N ALA A 14 -8.86 10.71 6.24
CA ALA A 14 -7.68 10.81 5.38
C ALA A 14 -8.05 11.08 3.92
N SER A 15 -7.10 11.59 3.15
CA SER A 15 -7.17 11.65 1.68
C SER A 15 -5.81 11.33 1.07
N ILE A 16 -5.80 10.85 -0.17
CA ILE A 16 -4.58 10.38 -0.86
C ILE A 16 -4.48 10.99 -2.25
N ASN A 17 -3.25 11.23 -2.68
CA ASN A 17 -2.93 11.59 -4.05
C ASN A 17 -2.76 10.34 -4.93
N GLU A 18 -1.99 9.36 -4.44
CA GLU A 18 -1.67 8.13 -5.18
C GLU A 18 -1.32 6.99 -4.23
N PHE A 19 -1.50 5.75 -4.67
CA PHE A 19 -0.99 4.58 -3.97
C PHE A 19 -0.62 3.41 -4.90
N THR A 20 0.26 2.55 -4.42
CA THR A 20 0.55 1.24 -5.02
C THR A 20 0.66 0.17 -3.95
N VAL A 21 0.36 -1.08 -4.31
CA VAL A 21 0.45 -2.24 -3.44
C VAL A 21 1.40 -3.26 -4.06
N ALA A 22 2.34 -3.76 -3.28
CA ALA A 22 3.27 -4.80 -3.68
C ALA A 22 3.37 -5.91 -2.61
N PRO A 23 3.57 -7.17 -3.01
CA PRO A 23 3.82 -8.25 -2.05
C PRO A 23 5.25 -8.13 -1.48
N GLN A 24 5.43 -8.52 -0.23
CA GLN A 24 6.72 -8.86 0.35
C GLN A 24 6.72 -10.35 0.68
N ILE A 25 7.30 -11.16 -0.21
CA ILE A 25 7.22 -12.63 -0.13
C ILE A 25 8.31 -13.18 0.81
N THR A 26 9.45 -12.51 0.88
CA THR A 26 10.58 -12.89 1.73
C THR A 26 11.01 -11.70 2.59
N PRO A 27 10.24 -11.36 3.63
CA PRO A 27 10.65 -10.35 4.61
C PRO A 27 11.99 -10.70 5.27
N GLU A 28 12.67 -9.69 5.80
CA GLU A 28 13.86 -9.91 6.61
C GLU A 28 13.49 -10.46 8.01
N GLY A 29 14.39 -11.23 8.60
CA GLY A 29 14.20 -11.82 9.93
C GLY A 29 13.16 -12.96 9.95
N ASN A 30 12.40 -13.05 11.03
CA ASN A 30 11.39 -14.10 11.25
C ASN A 30 9.96 -13.63 10.93
N GLU A 31 9.83 -12.63 10.07
CA GLU A 31 8.53 -12.07 9.69
C GLU A 31 7.82 -12.91 8.62
N LEU A 32 6.48 -13.01 8.71
CA LEU A 32 5.65 -13.66 7.69
C LEU A 32 5.49 -12.77 6.46
N PRO A 33 5.24 -13.32 5.26
CA PRO A 33 4.92 -12.52 4.09
C PRO A 33 3.74 -11.56 4.32
N TYR A 34 3.74 -10.41 3.63
CA TYR A 34 2.70 -9.39 3.76
C TYR A 34 2.48 -8.60 2.47
N HIS A 35 1.35 -7.89 2.39
CA HIS A 35 1.18 -6.84 1.39
C HIS A 35 1.64 -5.50 1.96
N GLU A 36 2.42 -4.76 1.19
CA GLU A 36 2.85 -3.42 1.55
C GLU A 36 2.15 -2.39 0.67
N TRP A 37 1.50 -1.43 1.32
CA TRP A 37 0.81 -0.32 0.70
C TRP A 37 1.68 0.93 0.78
N PHE A 38 2.11 1.42 -0.37
CA PHE A 38 2.84 2.67 -0.49
C PHE A 38 1.82 3.75 -0.81
N ILE A 39 1.68 4.76 0.06
CA ILE A 39 0.59 5.72 -0.02
C ILE A 39 1.14 7.14 0.10
N GLU A 40 0.85 7.96 -0.89
CA GLU A 40 1.06 9.41 -0.81
C GLU A 40 -0.23 10.04 -0.27
N PHE A 41 -0.19 10.40 1.01
CA PHE A 41 -1.31 11.06 1.66
C PHE A 41 -1.34 12.55 1.27
N GLU A 42 -2.50 13.02 0.84
CA GLU A 42 -2.81 14.46 0.81
C GLU A 42 -3.12 14.94 2.23
N LYS A 43 -3.83 14.09 2.99
CA LYS A 43 -4.10 14.27 4.41
C LYS A 43 -3.95 12.94 5.12
N GLU A 44 -3.02 12.88 6.07
CA GLU A 44 -2.77 11.68 6.85
C GLU A 44 -4.00 11.27 7.69
N PRO A 45 -4.17 9.96 7.95
CA PRO A 45 -5.23 9.47 8.81
C PRO A 45 -5.06 9.98 10.24
N SER A 46 -6.19 10.25 10.90
CA SER A 46 -6.20 10.60 12.32
C SER A 46 -5.58 9.50 13.21
N ASP A 47 -5.61 8.26 12.75
CA ASP A 47 -4.96 7.10 13.36
C ASP A 47 -4.52 6.10 12.27
N LEU A 48 -3.21 5.98 12.07
CA LEU A 48 -2.62 5.09 11.07
C LEU A 48 -2.84 3.61 11.38
N ASN A 49 -2.86 3.22 12.66
CA ASN A 49 -3.13 1.82 13.03
C ASN A 49 -4.57 1.47 12.70
N LYS A 50 -5.51 2.39 12.98
CA LYS A 50 -6.91 2.19 12.62
C LYS A 50 -7.10 2.12 11.10
N PHE A 51 -6.37 2.93 10.35
CA PHE A 51 -6.36 2.90 8.90
C PHE A 51 -5.93 1.51 8.37
N ILE A 52 -4.83 0.97 8.89
CA ILE A 52 -4.33 -0.38 8.55
C ILE A 52 -5.36 -1.46 8.88
N GLU A 53 -5.94 -1.43 10.09
CA GLU A 53 -6.94 -2.39 10.55
C GLU A 53 -8.17 -2.42 9.62
N ILE A 54 -8.64 -1.25 9.18
CA ILE A 54 -9.79 -1.14 8.29
C ILE A 54 -9.48 -1.73 6.91
N ILE A 55 -8.31 -1.42 6.34
CA ILE A 55 -7.92 -1.99 5.04
C ILE A 55 -7.84 -3.51 5.16
N ASP A 56 -7.14 -4.02 6.17
CA ASP A 56 -6.92 -5.46 6.35
C ASP A 56 -8.25 -6.21 6.56
N THR A 57 -9.11 -5.70 7.45
CA THR A 57 -10.43 -6.26 7.70
C THR A 57 -11.32 -6.21 6.45
N SER A 58 -11.28 -5.12 5.68
CA SER A 58 -12.08 -4.98 4.47
C SER A 58 -11.58 -5.96 3.39
N LEU A 59 -10.28 -6.19 3.26
CA LEU A 59 -9.72 -7.22 2.39
C LEU A 59 -10.14 -8.64 2.80
N GLN A 60 -10.06 -8.97 4.09
CA GLN A 60 -10.48 -10.28 4.61
C GLN A 60 -11.97 -10.55 4.33
N LYS A 61 -12.83 -9.54 4.49
CA LYS A 61 -14.27 -9.65 4.18
C LYS A 61 -14.56 -9.84 2.69
N GLN A 62 -13.77 -9.21 1.82
CA GLN A 62 -13.98 -9.24 0.37
C GLN A 62 -13.35 -10.46 -0.31
N ASN A 63 -12.35 -11.08 0.31
CA ASN A 63 -11.58 -12.17 -0.28
C ASN A 63 -11.33 -13.27 0.75
N SER A 64 -12.12 -14.35 0.67
CA SER A 64 -11.99 -15.50 1.57
C SER A 64 -10.60 -16.15 1.52
N TYR A 65 -9.94 -16.15 0.35
CA TYR A 65 -8.57 -16.66 0.26
C TYR A 65 -7.57 -15.79 1.02
N TYR A 66 -7.73 -14.45 0.98
CA TYR A 66 -6.91 -13.56 1.80
C TYR A 66 -7.14 -13.81 3.30
N PHE A 67 -8.40 -13.99 3.69
CA PHE A 67 -8.77 -14.37 5.06
C PHE A 67 -8.10 -15.70 5.49
N ASP A 68 -8.21 -16.76 4.68
CA ASP A 68 -7.62 -18.06 4.99
C ASP A 68 -6.10 -17.98 5.17
N LEU A 69 -5.41 -17.11 4.40
CA LEU A 69 -3.97 -16.89 4.56
C LEU A 69 -3.62 -16.17 5.86
N ILE A 70 -4.43 -15.20 6.29
CA ILE A 70 -4.24 -14.49 7.56
C ILE A 70 -4.54 -15.43 8.75
N ASP A 71 -5.68 -16.13 8.72
CA ASP A 71 -6.10 -17.06 9.79
C ASP A 71 -5.11 -18.25 9.91
N GLY A 72 -4.68 -18.78 8.77
CA GLY A 72 -3.67 -19.82 8.68
C GLY A 72 -2.24 -19.38 9.04
N LYS A 73 -2.02 -18.10 9.39
CA LYS A 73 -0.72 -17.50 9.69
C LYS A 73 0.31 -17.70 8.57
N VAL A 74 -0.17 -17.69 7.33
CA VAL A 74 0.65 -17.70 6.12
C VAL A 74 1.02 -16.28 5.72
N LEU A 75 0.09 -15.33 5.91
CA LEU A 75 0.32 -13.90 5.81
C LEU A 75 0.23 -13.26 7.20
N GLN A 76 0.99 -12.19 7.42
CA GLN A 76 0.70 -11.24 8.49
C GLN A 76 -0.13 -10.06 7.96
N THR A 77 -0.65 -9.26 8.88
CA THR A 77 -1.34 -7.99 8.58
C THR A 77 -0.50 -7.13 7.63
N LEU A 78 -1.18 -6.49 6.67
CA LEU A 78 -0.54 -5.59 5.73
C LEU A 78 0.22 -4.45 6.43
N LYS A 79 1.21 -3.89 5.73
CA LYS A 79 1.96 -2.71 6.19
C LYS A 79 1.67 -1.51 5.30
N VAL A 80 1.72 -0.32 5.88
CA VAL A 80 1.63 0.95 5.15
C VAL A 80 2.98 1.67 5.23
N THR A 81 3.50 2.07 4.09
CA THR A 81 4.67 2.93 3.93
C THR A 81 4.20 4.28 3.37
N PRO A 82 4.20 5.36 4.17
CA PRO A 82 3.91 6.70 3.68
C PRO A 82 4.97 7.18 2.69
N ILE A 83 4.52 7.82 1.62
CA ILE A 83 5.33 8.46 0.60
C ILE A 83 5.15 9.97 0.72
N LYS A 84 6.27 10.71 0.64
CA LYS A 84 6.27 12.17 0.71
C LYS A 84 5.42 12.76 -0.41
N GLU A 85 4.89 13.97 -0.20
CA GLU A 85 4.17 14.71 -1.24
C GLU A 85 5.01 14.83 -2.52
N GLY A 86 4.42 14.49 -3.67
CA GLY A 86 5.09 14.43 -4.96
C GLY A 86 6.04 13.24 -5.13
N GLY A 87 6.14 12.33 -4.16
CA GLY A 87 7.07 11.20 -4.19
C GLY A 87 6.82 10.23 -5.35
N PHE A 88 5.56 9.97 -5.72
CA PHE A 88 5.26 9.18 -6.91
C PHE A 88 5.67 9.89 -8.20
N ASN A 89 5.51 11.20 -8.28
CA ASN A 89 5.95 12.00 -9.44
C ASN A 89 7.47 12.01 -9.55
N ASP A 90 8.18 12.22 -8.44
CA ASP A 90 9.64 12.16 -8.38
C ASP A 90 10.16 10.78 -8.80
N TYR A 91 9.53 9.70 -8.31
CA TYR A 91 9.85 8.33 -8.73
C TYR A 91 9.65 8.15 -10.23
N MET A 92 8.48 8.52 -10.77
CA MET A 92 8.20 8.40 -12.20
C MET A 92 9.19 9.21 -13.04
N LYS A 93 9.66 10.36 -12.54
CA LYS A 93 10.71 11.17 -13.18
C LYS A 93 12.05 10.44 -13.20
N SER A 94 12.43 9.83 -12.08
CA SER A 94 13.70 9.11 -11.93
C SER A 94 13.83 7.93 -12.89
N VAL A 95 12.71 7.27 -13.21
CA VAL A 95 12.68 6.14 -14.16
C VAL A 95 12.33 6.56 -15.60
N GLY A 96 12.33 7.87 -15.89
CA GLY A 96 12.06 8.40 -17.23
C GLY A 96 10.63 8.20 -17.73
N LYS A 97 9.66 7.99 -16.81
CA LYS A 97 8.25 7.74 -17.11
C LYS A 97 7.32 8.89 -16.72
N LEU A 98 7.85 10.02 -16.25
CA LEU A 98 7.05 11.22 -15.97
C LEU A 98 6.60 11.87 -17.29
N GLY A 99 5.28 11.89 -17.52
CA GLY A 99 4.67 12.35 -18.77
C GLY A 99 4.26 11.20 -19.72
N GLY A 100 3.22 11.41 -20.53
CA GLY A 100 2.63 10.40 -21.41
C GLY A 100 1.48 9.60 -20.78
N GLN A 101 1.12 8.44 -21.35
CA GLN A 101 0.08 7.53 -20.81
C GLN A 101 0.60 6.60 -19.68
N ASN A 102 1.81 6.83 -19.17
CA ASN A 102 2.40 6.00 -18.12
C ASN A 102 1.75 6.30 -16.77
N LYS A 103 0.98 5.35 -16.25
CA LYS A 103 0.40 5.40 -14.90
C LYS A 103 1.14 4.46 -13.96
N VAL A 104 1.19 4.84 -12.69
CA VAL A 104 1.65 3.93 -11.64
C VAL A 104 0.66 2.77 -11.55
N GLN A 105 1.17 1.55 -11.47
CA GLN A 105 0.31 0.38 -11.28
C GLN A 105 -0.20 0.36 -9.84
N ARG A 106 -1.53 0.32 -9.64
CA ARG A 106 -2.12 0.25 -8.30
C ARG A 106 -1.79 -1.04 -7.56
N LEU A 107 -1.73 -2.17 -8.27
CA LEU A 107 -1.41 -3.48 -7.74
C LEU A 107 -0.32 -4.09 -8.62
N ALA A 108 0.84 -4.37 -8.03
CA ALA A 108 1.97 -4.97 -8.73
C ALA A 108 2.20 -6.41 -8.24
N ASN A 109 2.59 -7.29 -9.16
CA ASN A 109 3.03 -8.65 -8.83
C ASN A 109 4.52 -8.73 -8.49
N ASP A 110 5.26 -7.64 -8.72
CA ASP A 110 6.66 -7.49 -8.34
C ASP A 110 6.84 -6.24 -7.46
N ARG A 111 8.05 -6.06 -6.93
CA ARG A 111 8.39 -4.93 -6.07
C ARG A 111 9.08 -3.78 -6.79
N LYS A 112 9.18 -3.76 -8.13
CA LYS A 112 10.00 -2.74 -8.82
C LYS A 112 9.56 -1.31 -8.52
N VAL A 113 8.25 -1.07 -8.49
CA VAL A 113 7.68 0.25 -8.15
C VAL A 113 7.85 0.52 -6.65
N ALA A 114 7.51 -0.45 -5.80
CA ALA A 114 7.64 -0.34 -4.35
C ALA A 114 9.08 -0.04 -3.91
N ASP A 115 10.05 -0.80 -4.42
CA ASP A 115 11.47 -0.65 -4.09
C ASP A 115 12.02 0.69 -4.62
N GLY A 116 11.57 1.12 -5.81
CA GLY A 116 11.89 2.43 -6.35
C GLY A 116 11.33 3.59 -5.53
N LEU A 117 10.17 3.38 -4.88
CA LEU A 117 9.54 4.36 -3.99
C LEU A 117 10.22 4.47 -2.62
N LEU A 118 11.06 3.51 -2.21
CA LEU A 118 11.73 3.54 -0.90
C LEU A 118 12.59 4.80 -0.69
N ALA A 119 13.13 5.39 -1.76
CA ALA A 119 13.90 6.63 -1.70
C ALA A 119 13.04 7.90 -1.48
N PHE A 120 11.71 7.76 -1.47
CA PHE A 120 10.74 8.86 -1.40
C PHE A 120 9.76 8.71 -0.23
N LYS A 121 10.12 7.92 0.81
CA LYS A 121 9.33 7.84 2.05
C LYS A 121 9.28 9.20 2.78
N SER A 122 8.19 9.45 3.50
CA SER A 122 8.04 10.61 4.41
C SER A 122 8.88 10.47 5.67
#